data_AF-A0A1A9HLN9-F1
#
_entry.id   AF-A0A1A9HLN9-F1
#
_cell.length_a   1.000
_cell.length_b   1.000
_cell.length_c   1.000
_cell.angle_alpha   90.00
_cell.angle_beta   90.00
_cell.angle_gamma   90.00
#
_symmetry.space_group_name_H-M   'P 1'
#
loop_
_entity.id
_entity.type
_entity.pdbx_description
1 polymer ?
#
loop_
_entity_poly.entity_id
_entity_poly.type
_entity_poly.pdbx_seq_one_letter_code
_entity_poly.pdbx_strand_id
1 'polypeptide(L)'
;MALDDLSPPQRALAEFMSDLSERAYAAGWLADIEIELWRALHSPAYRGGRLRLSLEDVHALESLSTACGGWIFFDGELEETFVPMEEWIVKHPISSIPGR
;
A
#
# COMPACT_ATOMS: atom_id res chain seq x y z
N MET A 1 -4.52 15.90 -2.66
CA MET A 1 -3.50 16.80 -2.07
C MET A 1 -2.19 16.36 -2.69
N ALA A 2 -1.44 17.26 -3.33
CA ALA A 2 -0.20 16.91 -4.03
C ALA A 2 0.90 16.48 -3.04
N LEU A 3 1.82 15.63 -3.51
CA LEU A 3 2.95 15.02 -2.80
C LEU A 3 3.77 15.95 -1.88
N ASP A 4 3.70 17.27 -2.07
CA ASP A 4 4.43 18.28 -1.30
C ASP A 4 3.86 18.53 0.12
N ASP A 5 2.62 18.11 0.42
CA ASP A 5 2.02 18.24 1.76
C ASP A 5 2.18 16.98 2.62
N LEU A 6 2.78 15.93 2.06
CA LEU A 6 2.98 14.66 2.76
C LEU A 6 4.13 14.79 3.77
N SER A 7 3.87 14.37 5.00
CA SER A 7 4.90 14.28 6.03
C SER A 7 6.00 13.30 5.58
N PRO A 8 7.27 13.49 6.00
CA PRO A 8 8.37 12.59 5.64
C PRO A 8 8.08 11.09 5.80
N PRO A 9 7.37 10.59 6.83
CA PRO A 9 7.02 9.18 6.91
C PRO A 9 5.98 8.72 5.86
N GLN A 10 5.06 9.60 5.44
CA GLN A 10 4.06 9.27 4.42
C GLN A 10 4.71 9.12 3.04
N ARG A 11 5.67 10.00 2.73
CA ARG A 11 6.49 9.87 1.52
C ARG A 11 7.32 8.59 1.52
N ALA A 12 7.93 8.24 2.67
CA ALA A 12 8.67 6.99 2.80
C ALA A 12 7.79 5.76 2.56
N LEU A 13 6.53 5.79 3.03
CA LEU A 13 5.55 4.74 2.75
C LEU A 13 5.23 4.65 1.26
N ALA A 14 4.99 5.78 0.58
CA ALA A 14 4.71 5.82 -0.85
C ALA A 14 5.89 5.30 -1.69
N GLU A 15 7.11 5.77 -1.41
CA GLU A 15 8.32 5.29 -2.09
C GLU A 15 8.52 3.79 -1.87
N PHE A 16 8.24 3.28 -0.68
CA PHE A 16 8.32 1.85 -0.37
C PHE A 16 7.28 1.02 -1.13
N MET A 17 6.03 1.50 -1.24
CA MET A 17 5.00 0.84 -2.05
C MET A 17 5.40 0.78 -3.53
N SER A 18 5.95 1.87 -4.06
CA SER A 18 6.45 1.95 -5.43
C SER A 18 7.62 0.99 -5.68
N ASP A 19 8.59 0.88 -4.75
CA ASP A 19 9.67 -0.11 -4.83
C ASP A 19 9.13 -1.55 -4.87
N LEU A 20 8.16 -1.89 -4.02
CA LEU A 20 7.53 -3.21 -4.01
C LEU A 20 6.79 -3.50 -5.31
N SER A 21 6.09 -2.50 -5.85
CA SER A 21 5.42 -2.58 -7.15
C SER A 21 6.41 -2.83 -8.29
N GLU A 22 7.51 -2.07 -8.32
CA GLU A 22 8.57 -2.22 -9.32
C GLU A 22 9.27 -3.58 -9.22
N ARG A 23 9.53 -4.07 -8.00
CA ARG A 23 10.08 -5.42 -7.78
C ARG A 23 9.14 -6.53 -8.26
N ALA A 24 7.83 -6.35 -8.12
CA ALA A 24 6.82 -7.35 -8.48
C ALA A 24 6.46 -7.32 -9.97
N TYR A 25 6.30 -6.14 -10.54
CA TYR A 25 5.71 -5.94 -11.87
C TYR A 25 6.64 -5.24 -12.87
N ALA A 26 7.82 -4.78 -12.44
CA ALA A 26 8.73 -3.96 -13.24
C ALA A 26 8.02 -2.76 -13.89
N ALA A 27 7.03 -2.23 -13.18
CA ALA A 27 6.20 -1.11 -13.56
C ALA A 27 6.03 -0.29 -12.29
N GLY A 28 6.55 0.95 -12.26
CA GLY A 28 6.64 1.82 -11.09
C GLY A 28 5.44 1.74 -10.15
N TRP A 29 4.43 2.60 -10.32
CA TRP A 29 3.18 2.49 -9.56
C TRP A 29 2.09 1.82 -10.40
N LEU A 30 1.76 0.56 -10.10
CA LEU A 30 0.64 -0.12 -10.73
C LEU A 30 -0.66 0.29 -10.01
N ALA A 31 -1.68 0.72 -10.76
CA ALA A 31 -3.00 0.94 -10.18
C ALA A 31 -3.49 -0.35 -9.48
N ASP A 32 -4.05 -0.22 -8.28
CA ASP A 32 -4.50 -1.31 -7.39
C ASP A 32 -3.39 -1.99 -6.58
N ILE A 33 -2.11 -1.60 -6.72
CA ILE A 33 -1.01 -2.19 -5.94
C ILE A 33 -1.21 -1.96 -4.43
N GLU A 34 -1.78 -0.83 -4.05
CA GLU A 34 -2.11 -0.50 -2.66
C GLU A 34 -3.10 -1.51 -2.05
N ILE A 35 -4.03 -2.05 -2.85
CA ILE A 35 -4.99 -3.06 -2.43
C ILE A 35 -4.31 -4.43 -2.36
N GLU A 36 -3.46 -4.75 -3.35
CA GLU A 36 -2.67 -5.98 -3.36
C GLU A 36 -1.73 -6.08 -2.15
N LEU A 37 -1.03 -4.98 -1.82
CA LEU A 37 -0.15 -4.87 -0.66
C LEU A 37 -0.94 -5.01 0.64
N TRP A 38 -2.08 -4.34 0.74
CA TRP A 38 -2.99 -4.43 1.87
C TRP A 38 -3.49 -5.87 2.09
N ARG A 39 -3.90 -6.56 1.01
CA ARG A 39 -4.25 -7.99 1.05
C ARG A 39 -3.09 -8.86 1.54
N ALA A 40 -1.89 -8.64 0.99
CA ALA A 40 -0.71 -9.41 1.31
C ALA A 40 -0.26 -9.24 2.77
N LEU A 41 -0.46 -8.05 3.34
CA LEU A 41 -0.16 -7.76 4.74
C LEU A 41 -1.05 -8.57 5.70
N HIS A 42 -2.32 -8.75 5.36
CA HIS A 42 -3.29 -9.44 6.23
C HIS A 42 -3.51 -10.91 5.90
N SER A 43 -3.09 -11.35 4.72
CA SER A 43 -3.17 -12.74 4.31
C SER A 43 -1.76 -13.20 3.89
N PRO A 44 -0.99 -13.83 4.79
CA PRO A 44 0.34 -14.34 4.45
C PRO A 44 0.30 -15.47 3.41
N ALA A 45 -0.88 -16.07 3.19
CA ALA A 45 -1.12 -17.01 2.10
C ALA A 45 -1.39 -16.32 0.76
N TYR A 46 -1.68 -15.01 0.76
CA TYR A 46 -1.91 -14.23 -0.44
C TYR A 46 -0.59 -13.97 -1.15
N ARG A 47 -0.45 -14.60 -2.32
CA ARG A 47 0.57 -14.26 -3.30
C ARG A 47 -0.16 -13.58 -4.45
N GLY A 48 -0.42 -12.28 -4.30
CA GLY A 48 -1.09 -11.46 -5.31
C GLY A 48 -0.31 -11.46 -6.62
N GLY A 49 -0.64 -12.37 -7.53
CA GLY A 49 0.03 -12.52 -8.81
C GLY A 49 1.56 -12.63 -8.71
N ARG A 50 2.26 -11.58 -9.16
CA ARG A 50 3.74 -11.48 -9.15
C ARG A 50 4.31 -10.85 -7.88
N LEU A 51 3.45 -10.30 -7.03
CA LEU A 51 3.83 -9.69 -5.76
C LEU A 51 4.35 -10.76 -4.79
N ARG A 52 5.64 -10.66 -4.47
CA ARG A 52 6.29 -11.51 -3.46
C ARG A 52 6.82 -10.62 -2.34
N LEU A 53 5.98 -10.39 -1.34
CA LEU A 53 6.42 -9.76 -0.11
C LEU A 53 7.11 -10.80 0.77
N SER A 54 8.30 -10.46 1.25
CA SER A 54 8.97 -11.17 2.32
C SER A 54 8.39 -10.73 3.66
N LEU A 55 8.63 -11.51 4.72
CA LEU A 55 8.24 -11.11 6.08
C LEU A 55 8.83 -9.73 6.46
N GLU A 56 10.05 -9.45 6.03
CA GLU A 56 10.71 -8.15 6.21
C GLU A 56 9.98 -7.02 5.50
N ASP A 57 9.53 -7.26 4.26
CA ASP A 57 8.77 -6.27 3.48
C ASP A 57 7.43 -5.97 4.18
N VAL A 58 6.73 -7.00 4.66
CA VAL A 58 5.46 -6.83 5.40
C VAL A 58 5.67 -6.06 6.70
N HIS A 59 6.71 -6.39 7.47
CA HIS A 59 7.03 -5.70 8.72
C HIS A 59 7.39 -4.23 8.49
N ALA A 60 8.19 -3.93 7.46
CA ALA A 60 8.52 -2.57 7.09
C ALA A 60 7.28 -1.77 6.67
N LEU A 61 6.42 -2.37 5.84
CA LEU A 61 5.16 -1.77 5.39
C LEU A 61 4.21 -1.46 6.55
N GLU A 62 4.01 -2.43 7.45
CA GLU A 62 3.18 -2.26 8.65
C GLU A 62 3.74 -1.18 9.58
N SER A 63 5.07 -1.17 9.78
CA SER A 63 5.74 -0.20 10.64
C SER A 63 5.62 1.22 10.09
N LEU A 64 5.81 1.40 8.78
CA LEU A 64 5.65 2.69 8.10
C LEU A 64 4.20 3.17 8.14
N SER A 65 3.25 2.28 7.87
CA SER A 65 1.82 2.60 7.97
C SER A 65 1.42 3.01 9.39
N THR A 66 1.90 2.28 10.40
CA THR A 66 1.65 2.58 11.82
C THR A 66 2.29 3.90 12.23
N ALA A 67 3.52 4.18 11.75
CA ALA A 67 4.20 5.45 12.01
C ALA A 67 3.47 6.66 11.41
N CYS A 68 2.81 6.48 10.26
CA CYS A 68 1.98 7.51 9.63
C CYS A 68 0.56 7.56 10.18
N GLY A 69 0.08 6.49 10.84
CA GLY A 69 -1.31 6.33 11.22
C GLY A 69 -2.26 6.15 10.02
N GLY A 70 -1.76 5.68 8.88
CA GLY A 70 -2.54 5.60 7.65
C GLY A 70 -1.90 4.85 6.51
N TRP A 71 -2.54 4.93 5.35
CA TRP A 71 -2.16 4.26 4.12
C TRP A 71 -2.07 5.26 2.97
N ILE A 72 -1.25 4.94 1.97
CA ILE A 72 -1.20 5.70 0.72
C ILE A 72 -1.97 4.92 -0.34
N PHE A 73 -2.89 5.57 -1.01
CA PHE A 73 -3.56 5.04 -2.20
C PHE A 73 -3.27 5.94 -3.38
N PHE A 74 -3.32 5.36 -4.58
CA PHE A 74 -3.13 6.14 -5.79
C PHE A 74 -4.48 6.52 -6.36
N ASP A 75 -4.82 7.80 -6.24
CA ASP A 75 -5.98 8.39 -6.88
C ASP A 75 -5.63 8.76 -8.32
N GLY A 76 -6.46 8.39 -9.29
CA GLY A 76 -6.20 8.70 -10.70
C GLY A 76 -6.15 10.20 -11.03
N GLU A 77 -6.69 11.05 -10.15
CA GLU A 77 -6.70 12.51 -10.30
C GLU A 77 -5.72 13.21 -9.33
N LEU A 78 -5.56 12.68 -8.11
CA LEU A 78 -4.71 13.26 -7.06
C LEU A 78 -3.38 12.53 -6.84
N GLU A 79 -3.11 11.47 -7.59
CA GLU A 79 -1.93 10.60 -7.46
C GLU A 79 -1.83 10.02 -6.03
N GLU A 80 -0.63 9.97 -5.44
CA GLU A 80 -0.38 9.44 -4.10
C GLU A 80 -1.10 10.26 -3.02
N THR A 81 -2.23 9.74 -2.56
CA THR A 81 -3.08 10.37 -1.56
C THR A 81 -3.02 9.60 -0.25
N PHE A 82 -2.75 10.31 0.85
CA PHE A 82 -2.79 9.75 2.18
C PHE A 82 -4.22 9.64 2.71
N VAL A 83 -4.54 8.49 3.30
CA VAL A 83 -5.80 8.23 3.99
C VAL A 83 -5.51 7.73 5.39
N PRO A 84 -6.23 8.23 6.41
CA PRO A 84 -6.19 7.66 7.74
C PRO A 84 -6.53 6.17 7.71
N MET A 85 -5.87 5.39 8.55
CA MET A 85 -6.03 3.94 8.58
C MET A 85 -7.50 3.53 8.82
N GLU A 86 -8.21 4.29 9.66
CA GLU A 86 -9.62 4.09 9.95
C GLU A 86 -10.50 4.25 8.70
N GLU A 87 -10.25 5.29 7.90
CA GLU A 87 -10.96 5.51 6.64
C GLU A 87 -10.60 4.45 5.60
N TRP A 88 -9.32 4.06 5.54
CA TRP A 88 -8.84 3.02 4.65
C TRP A 88 -9.54 1.68 4.91
N ILE A 89 -9.60 1.23 6.17
CA ILE A 89 -10.25 -0.03 6.56
C ILE A 89 -11.76 0.01 6.28
N VAL A 90 -12.41 1.18 6.46
CA VAL A 90 -13.83 1.34 6.17
C VAL A 90 -14.12 1.26 4.67
N LYS A 91 -13.26 1.85 3.83
CA LYS A 91 -13.38 1.79 2.37
C LYS A 91 -12.97 0.44 1.79
N HIS A 92 -11.93 -0.17 2.34
CA HIS A 92 -11.31 -1.42 1.88
C HIS A 92 -11.27 -2.48 3.01
N PRO A 93 -12.43 -2.93 3.50
CA PRO A 93 -12.46 -3.97 4.52
C PRO A 93 -11.99 -5.28 3.91
N ILE A 94 -11.08 -5.97 4.60
CA ILE A 94 -10.44 -7.20 4.10
C ILE A 94 -11.43 -8.32 3.81
N SER A 95 -12.56 -8.32 4.51
CA SER A 95 -13.69 -9.21 4.28
C SER A 95 -14.38 -9.00 2.91
N SER A 96 -14.33 -7.77 2.37
CA SER A 96 -14.98 -7.41 1.09
C SER A 96 -14.06 -7.60 -0.11
N ILE A 97 -12.86 -8.10 0.11
CA ILE A 97 -11.85 -8.24 -0.93
C ILE A 97 -11.93 -9.68 -1.51
N PRO A 98 -12.53 -9.91 -2.69
CA PRO A 98 -12.62 -11.25 -3.25
C PRO A 98 -11.23 -11.76 -3.63
N GLY A 99 -10.85 -12.91 -3.07
CA GLY A 99 -9.67 -13.67 -3.50
C GLY A 99 -9.90 -14.16 -4.93
N ARG A 100 -9.20 -13.55 -5.89
CA ARG A 100 -9.30 -13.89 -7.31
C ARG A 100 -8.18 -14.83 -7.71
#